data_AF-A0A2G2E8E4-F1
#
_entry.id   AF-A0A2G2E8E4-F1
#
_cell.length_a   1.000
_cell.length_b   1.000
_cell.length_c   1.000
_cell.angle_alpha   90.00
_cell.angle_beta   90.00
_cell.angle_gamma   90.00
#
_symmetry.space_group_name_H-M   'P 1'
#
loop_
_entity.id
_entity.type
_entity.pdbx_description
1 polymer ?
#
loop_
_entity_poly.entity_id
_entity_poly.type
_entity_poly.pdbx_seq_one_letter_code
_entity_poly.pdbx_strand_id
1 'polypeptide(L)'
;MQQSVNISLKDIHNVNEALLVLRHFIDLSSRLLPFLDELQRIDDPSDKESYDKRRIIEVYESYHFDTKTSEVLIGSNILELIKESFHTLANCSSDQHYKTAQKKLVRFILEHKRLDDKWKFIGSN
;
A
#
# COMPACT_ATOMS: atom_id res chain seq x y z
N MET A 1 -40.45 -0.62 -6.12
CA MET A 1 -40.00 -2.00 -5.81
C MET A 1 -38.61 -1.89 -5.22
N GLN A 2 -38.46 -2.14 -3.92
CA GLN A 2 -37.14 -2.20 -3.29
C GLN A 2 -36.60 -3.63 -3.52
N GLN A 3 -35.54 -3.77 -4.32
CA GLN A 3 -34.81 -5.03 -4.41
C GLN A 3 -34.01 -5.18 -3.11
N SER A 4 -34.45 -6.10 -2.26
CA SER A 4 -33.66 -6.60 -1.14
C SER A 4 -32.50 -7.42 -1.70
N VAL A 5 -31.29 -6.86 -1.66
CA VAL A 5 -30.06 -7.58 -2.00
C VAL A 5 -29.87 -8.69 -0.96
N ASN A 6 -30.07 -9.95 -1.36
CA ASN A 6 -29.87 -11.12 -0.51
C ASN A 6 -28.37 -11.47 -0.54
N ILE A 7 -27.58 -10.79 0.30
CA ILE A 7 -26.14 -11.04 0.44
C ILE A 7 -25.97 -12.39 1.15
N SER A 8 -25.31 -13.36 0.50
CA SER A 8 -25.09 -14.66 1.14
C SER A 8 -24.00 -14.58 2.21
N LEU A 9 -24.06 -15.45 3.22
CA LEU A 9 -22.99 -15.57 4.23
C LEU A 9 -21.60 -15.82 3.59
N LYS A 10 -21.57 -16.52 2.45
CA LYS A 10 -20.34 -16.75 1.68
C LYS A 10 -19.80 -15.45 1.10
N ASP A 11 -20.66 -14.56 0.61
CA ASP A 11 -20.24 -13.26 0.07
C ASP A 11 -19.67 -12.37 1.17
N ILE A 12 -20.28 -12.37 2.36
CA ILE A 12 -19.76 -11.65 3.54
C ILE A 12 -18.38 -12.18 3.93
N HIS A 13 -18.22 -13.51 3.97
CA HIS A 13 -16.94 -14.12 4.30
C HIS A 13 -15.84 -13.75 3.28
N ASN A 14 -16.14 -13.83 1.98
CA ASN A 14 -15.20 -13.47 0.92
C ASN A 14 -14.77 -12.00 1.02
N VAL A 15 -15.71 -11.09 1.31
CA VAL A 15 -15.40 -9.67 1.49
C VAL A 15 -14.50 -9.46 2.71
N ASN A 16 -14.76 -10.15 3.82
CA ASN A 16 -13.92 -10.05 5.01
C ASN A 16 -12.50 -10.57 4.76
N GLU A 17 -12.35 -11.71 4.08
CA GLU A 17 -11.03 -12.22 3.69
C GLU A 17 -10.29 -11.24 2.77
N ALA A 18 -10.98 -10.66 1.79
CA ALA A 18 -10.40 -9.63 0.93
C ALA A 18 -9.93 -8.41 1.75
N LEU A 19 -10.72 -7.95 2.71
CA LEU A 19 -10.34 -6.85 3.61
C LEU A 19 -9.12 -7.19 4.47
N LEU A 20 -9.00 -8.42 4.97
CA LEU A 20 -7.84 -8.88 5.73
C LEU A 20 -6.57 -8.88 4.87
N VAL A 21 -6.65 -9.42 3.66
CA VAL A 21 -5.52 -9.42 2.71
C VAL A 21 -5.10 -8.00 2.36
N LEU A 22 -6.05 -7.11 2.10
CA LEU A 22 -5.76 -5.72 1.79
C LEU A 22 -5.11 -4.98 2.96
N ARG A 23 -5.62 -5.18 4.18
CA ARG A 23 -5.03 -4.61 5.40
C ARG A 23 -3.59 -5.08 5.60
N HIS A 24 -3.35 -6.38 5.45
CA HIS A 24 -2.01 -6.94 5.56
C HIS A 24 -1.04 -6.32 4.54
N PHE A 25 -1.49 -6.17 3.29
CA PHE A 25 -0.69 -5.54 2.25
C PHE A 25 -0.40 -4.06 2.54
N ILE A 26 -1.37 -3.31 3.06
CA ILE A 26 -1.21 -1.91 3.47
C ILE A 26 -0.16 -1.82 4.60
N ASP A 27 -0.25 -2.69 5.60
CA ASP A 27 0.68 -2.71 6.73
C ASP A 27 2.10 -3.11 6.29
N LEU A 28 2.22 -4.10 5.40
CA LEU A 28 3.50 -4.44 4.78
C LEU A 28 4.09 -3.23 4.04
N SER A 29 3.27 -2.53 3.27
CA SER A 29 3.69 -1.36 2.49
C SER A 29 4.19 -0.22 3.36
N SER A 30 3.60 -0.05 4.56
CA SER A 30 4.02 0.96 5.53
C SER A 30 5.46 0.79 6.02
N ARG A 31 6.00 -0.43 5.91
CA ARG A 31 7.37 -0.77 6.30
C ARG A 31 8.29 -0.79 5.10
N LEU A 32 7.84 -1.37 4.00
CA LEU A 32 8.69 -1.59 2.82
C LEU A 32 8.92 -0.32 2.00
N LEU A 33 7.94 0.59 1.88
CA LEU A 33 8.14 1.82 1.09
C LEU A 33 9.16 2.78 1.72
N PRO A 34 9.14 3.06 3.04
CA PRO A 34 10.21 3.83 3.68
C PRO A 34 11.56 3.15 3.55
N PHE A 35 11.63 1.83 3.72
CA PHE A 35 12.89 1.11 3.60
C PHE A 35 13.43 1.13 2.16
N LEU A 36 12.57 1.03 1.15
CA LEU A 36 12.95 1.21 -0.25
C LEU A 36 13.50 2.62 -0.52
N ASP A 37 12.86 3.65 0.07
CA ASP A 37 13.34 5.03 -0.03
C ASP A 37 14.73 5.20 0.59
N GLU A 38 14.99 4.58 1.73
CA GLU A 38 16.32 4.56 2.35
C GLU A 38 17.36 3.89 1.43
N LEU A 39 17.06 2.70 0.91
CA LEU A 39 17.94 1.97 0.00
C LEU A 39 18.20 2.70 -1.32
N GLN A 40 17.26 3.52 -1.80
CA GLN A 40 17.42 4.31 -3.03
C GLN A 40 18.39 5.49 -2.86
N ARG A 41 18.65 5.95 -1.63
CA ARG A 41 19.56 7.06 -1.35
C ARG A 41 21.01 6.65 -1.15
N ILE A 42 21.30 5.35 -1.19
CA ILE A 42 22.64 4.83 -0.98
C ILE A 42 23.40 4.91 -2.31
N ASP A 43 24.45 5.74 -2.36
CA ASP A 43 25.25 5.94 -3.56
C ASP A 43 26.07 4.68 -3.96
N ASP A 44 26.58 3.93 -2.97
CA ASP A 44 27.36 2.70 -3.15
C ASP A 44 26.79 1.55 -2.28
N PRO A 45 25.72 0.88 -2.74
CA PRO A 45 25.05 -0.15 -1.97
C PRO A 45 25.86 -1.45 -1.95
N SER A 46 25.96 -2.06 -0.77
CA SER A 46 26.46 -3.41 -0.59
C SER A 46 25.63 -4.44 -1.36
N ASP A 47 26.19 -5.64 -1.54
CA ASP A 47 25.48 -6.77 -2.16
C ASP A 47 24.16 -7.09 -1.43
N LYS A 48 24.16 -6.96 -0.09
CA LYS A 48 22.97 -7.17 0.72
C LYS A 48 21.92 -6.08 0.47
N GLU A 49 22.30 -4.81 0.45
CA GLU A 49 21.36 -3.70 0.19
C GLU A 49 20.78 -3.78 -1.23
N SER A 50 21.60 -4.15 -2.21
CA SER A 50 21.16 -4.41 -3.57
C SER A 50 20.19 -5.58 -3.67
N TYR A 51 20.44 -6.66 -2.92
CA TYR A 51 19.55 -7.81 -2.81
C TYR A 51 18.23 -7.44 -2.14
N ASP A 52 18.26 -6.75 -1.00
CA ASP A 52 17.09 -6.33 -0.25
C ASP A 52 16.22 -5.39 -1.10
N LYS A 53 16.83 -4.43 -1.80
CA LYS A 53 16.15 -3.53 -2.74
C LYS A 53 15.41 -4.30 -3.83
N ARG A 54 16.09 -5.26 -4.48
CA ARG A 54 15.50 -6.10 -5.53
C ARG A 54 14.32 -6.89 -4.99
N ARG A 55 14.45 -7.46 -3.79
CA ARG A 55 13.39 -8.25 -3.16
C ARG A 55 12.14 -7.43 -2.89
N ILE A 56 12.30 -6.19 -2.46
CA ILE A 56 11.17 -5.27 -2.26
C ILE A 56 10.48 -4.97 -3.59
N ILE A 57 11.25 -4.69 -4.65
CA ILE A 57 10.71 -4.44 -6.00
C ILE A 57 9.91 -5.65 -6.49
N GLU A 58 10.47 -6.86 -6.38
CA GLU A 58 9.79 -8.10 -6.78
C GLU A 58 8.45 -8.29 -6.06
N VAL A 59 8.40 -7.99 -4.76
CA VAL A 59 7.14 -8.05 -3.99
C VAL A 59 6.10 -7.15 -4.65
N TYR A 60 6.38 -5.87 -4.88
CA TYR A 60 5.41 -4.95 -5.47
C TYR A 60 5.04 -5.29 -6.92
N GLU A 61 5.99 -5.75 -7.74
CA GLU A 61 5.72 -6.17 -9.11
C GLU A 61 4.84 -7.43 -9.18
N SER A 62 4.94 -8.31 -8.18
CA SER A 62 4.09 -9.50 -8.10
C SER A 62 2.65 -9.18 -7.65
N TYR A 63 2.41 -8.02 -7.02
CA TYR A 63 1.11 -7.64 -6.48
C TYR A 63 0.20 -6.95 -7.51
N HIS A 64 -0.97 -7.53 -7.75
CA HIS A 64 -1.93 -7.06 -8.75
C HIS A 64 -3.31 -6.76 -8.12
N PHE A 65 -3.53 -5.52 -7.67
CA PHE A 65 -4.85 -5.08 -7.18
C PHE A 65 -5.59 -4.20 -8.19
N ASP A 66 -6.90 -4.44 -8.31
CA ASP A 66 -7.86 -3.46 -8.80
C ASP A 66 -8.06 -2.40 -7.72
N THR A 67 -7.43 -1.24 -7.90
CA THR A 67 -7.46 -0.15 -6.93
C THR A 67 -8.83 0.50 -6.83
N LYS A 68 -9.66 0.46 -7.88
CA LYS A 68 -11.00 1.07 -7.87
C LYS A 68 -11.97 0.24 -7.05
N THR A 69 -12.00 -1.07 -7.27
CA THR A 69 -12.84 -1.97 -6.46
C THR A 69 -12.41 -1.93 -4.99
N SER A 70 -11.10 -1.93 -4.74
CA SER A 70 -10.56 -1.86 -3.38
C SER A 70 -10.87 -0.54 -2.67
N GLU A 71 -10.85 0.58 -3.40
CA GLU A 71 -11.23 1.88 -2.88
C GLU A 71 -12.67 1.89 -2.38
N VAL A 72 -13.60 1.30 -3.15
CA VAL A 72 -15.00 1.16 -2.72
C VAL A 72 -15.11 0.28 -1.48
N LEU A 73 -14.34 -0.82 -1.41
CA LEU A 73 -14.37 -1.77 -0.29
C LEU A 73 -13.85 -1.18 1.02
N ILE A 74 -12.78 -0.38 0.97
CA ILE A 74 -12.12 0.16 2.18
C ILE A 74 -12.55 1.61 2.46
N GLY A 75 -13.11 2.30 1.46
CA GLY A 75 -13.38 3.73 1.51
C GLY A 75 -12.11 4.56 1.56
N SER A 76 -11.09 4.16 0.78
CA SER A 76 -9.77 4.82 0.76
C SER A 76 -8.99 4.53 -0.53
N ASN A 77 -8.32 5.55 -1.05
CA ASN A 77 -7.40 5.45 -2.18
C ASN A 77 -5.99 4.96 -1.78
N ILE A 78 -5.81 4.40 -0.56
CA ILE A 78 -4.51 3.97 -0.02
C ILE A 78 -3.72 3.07 -0.98
N LEU A 79 -4.37 2.15 -1.71
CA LEU A 79 -3.68 1.28 -2.66
C LEU A 79 -3.17 2.03 -3.90
N GLU A 80 -3.88 3.07 -4.33
CA GLU A 80 -3.39 3.97 -5.38
C GLU A 80 -2.17 4.74 -4.87
N LEU A 81 -2.22 5.26 -3.64
CA LEU A 81 -1.08 5.93 -3.01
C LEU A 81 0.14 5.02 -2.86
N ILE A 82 -0.06 3.73 -2.53
CA ILE A 82 1.00 2.72 -2.51
C ILE A 82 1.61 2.55 -3.90
N LYS A 83 0.79 2.35 -4.94
CA LYS A 83 1.26 2.21 -6.33
C LYS A 83 2.03 3.43 -6.80
N GLU A 84 1.49 4.63 -6.58
CA GLU A 84 2.16 5.87 -6.97
C GLU A 84 3.50 6.05 -6.24
N SER A 85 3.53 5.77 -4.94
CA SER A 85 4.76 5.87 -4.13
C SER A 85 5.80 4.88 -4.62
N PHE A 86 5.43 3.61 -4.81
CA PHE A 86 6.31 2.58 -5.35
C PHE A 86 6.87 2.96 -6.72
N HIS A 87 6.01 3.31 -7.68
CA HIS A 87 6.45 3.65 -9.03
C HIS A 87 7.38 4.86 -9.05
N THR A 88 7.14 5.85 -8.19
CA THR A 88 8.01 7.04 -8.12
C THR A 88 9.35 6.70 -7.46
N LEU A 89 9.35 5.88 -6.40
CA LEU A 89 10.57 5.45 -5.71
C LEU A 89 11.44 4.50 -6.55
N ALA A 90 10.83 3.54 -7.24
CA ALA A 90 11.56 2.56 -8.04
C ALA A 90 12.26 3.20 -9.25
N ASN A 91 11.64 4.22 -9.85
CA ASN A 91 12.15 4.91 -11.05
C ASN A 91 12.91 6.20 -10.74
N CYS A 92 13.28 6.42 -9.47
CA CYS A 92 13.94 7.63 -9.05
C CYS A 92 15.42 7.62 -9.48
N SER A 93 15.77 8.53 -10.39
CA SER A 93 17.12 8.65 -10.98
C SER A 93 17.65 10.09 -10.97
N SER A 94 16.92 11.03 -10.37
CA SER A 94 17.33 12.43 -10.23
C SER A 94 16.79 13.07 -8.95
N ASP A 95 17.44 14.16 -8.50
CA ASP A 95 17.05 14.92 -7.30
C ASP A 95 15.60 15.47 -7.35
N GLN A 96 15.12 15.82 -8.55
CA GLN A 96 13.76 16.32 -8.72
C GLN A 96 12.72 15.20 -8.62
N HIS A 97 13.05 14.00 -9.10
CA HIS A 97 12.23 12.81 -8.89
C HIS A 97 12.19 12.46 -7.40
N TYR A 98 13.29 12.68 -6.70
CA TYR A 98 13.43 12.36 -5.28
C TYR A 98 12.47 13.16 -4.39
N LYS A 99 12.38 14.48 -4.61
CA LYS A 99 11.40 15.35 -3.92
C LYS A 99 9.95 14.92 -4.19
N THR A 100 9.68 14.45 -5.41
CA THR A 100 8.35 13.99 -5.80
C THR A 100 8.02 12.66 -5.13
N ALA A 101 8.99 11.73 -5.08
CA ALA A 101 8.87 10.45 -4.41
C ALA A 101 8.56 10.62 -2.92
N GLN A 102 9.29 11.51 -2.23
CA GLN A 102 9.00 11.82 -0.82
C GLN A 102 7.58 12.36 -0.61
N LYS A 103 7.11 13.28 -1.48
CA LYS A 103 5.74 13.81 -1.34
C LYS A 103 4.68 12.71 -1.47
N LYS A 104 4.87 11.78 -2.40
CA LYS A 104 3.96 10.64 -2.59
C LYS A 104 4.03 9.69 -1.38
N LEU A 105 5.23 9.38 -0.90
CA LEU A 105 5.45 8.56 0.30
C LEU A 105 4.77 9.17 1.53
N VAL A 106 4.91 10.48 1.75
CA VAL A 106 4.26 11.18 2.87
C VAL A 106 2.74 11.08 2.79
N ARG A 107 2.15 11.25 1.60
CA ARG A 107 0.69 11.10 1.42
C ARG A 107 0.24 9.69 1.79
N PHE A 108 0.98 8.67 1.34
CA PHE A 108 0.71 7.29 1.71
C PHE A 108 0.78 7.09 3.24
N ILE A 109 1.84 7.56 3.90
CA ILE A 109 2.02 7.39 5.36
C ILE A 109 0.89 8.08 6.14
N LEU A 110 0.47 9.27 5.73
CA LEU A 110 -0.63 9.99 6.38
C LEU A 110 -1.96 9.25 6.25
N GLU A 111 -2.24 8.71 5.06
CA GLU A 111 -3.47 7.93 4.83
C GLU A 111 -3.44 6.58 5.56
N HIS A 112 -2.29 5.90 5.61
CA HIS A 112 -2.10 4.69 6.40
C HIS A 112 -2.41 4.94 7.88
N LYS A 113 -1.85 6.02 8.44
CA LYS A 113 -2.12 6.41 9.83
C LYS A 113 -3.61 6.67 10.07
N ARG A 114 -4.27 7.41 9.17
CA ARG A 114 -5.71 7.69 9.25
C ARG A 114 -6.54 6.40 9.26
N LEU A 115 -6.19 5.43 8.42
CA LEU A 115 -6.86 4.14 8.35
C LEU A 115 -6.63 3.29 9.61
N ASP A 116 -5.39 3.23 10.09
CA ASP A 116 -5.04 2.49 11.29
C ASP A 116 -5.78 3.04 12.52
N ASP A 117 -5.84 4.37 12.68
CA ASP A 117 -6.62 5.02 13.74
C ASP A 117 -8.12 4.67 13.64
N LYS A 118 -8.69 4.69 12.43
CA LYS A 118 -10.09 4.30 12.18
C LYS A 118 -10.35 2.84 12.53
N TRP A 119 -9.46 1.93 12.15
CA TRP A 119 -9.62 0.50 12.43
C TRP A 119 -9.47 0.16 13.91
N LYS A 120 -8.56 0.84 14.63
CA LYS A 120 -8.42 0.71 16.09
C LYS A 120 -9.68 1.17 16.81
N PHE A 121 -10.31 2.26 16.35
CA PHE A 121 -11.56 2.74 16.92
C PHE A 121 -12.71 1.74 16.73
N ILE A 122 -12.81 1.10 15.57
CA ILE A 122 -13.83 0.07 15.30
C ILE A 122 -13.63 -1.17 16.18
N GLY A 123 -12.39 -1.62 16.38
CA GLY A 123 -12.09 -2.80 17.22
C GLY A 123 -12.19 -2.56 18.74
N SER A 124 -12.38 -1.32 19.19
CA SER A 124 -12.49 -0.95 20.61
C SER A 124 -13.95 -0.73 21.07
N ASN A 125 -14.93 -0.86 20.16
CA ASN A 125 -16.37 -0.82 20.44
C ASN A 125 -16.97 -2.22 20.25
#